data_AF-A0A2V2Q2Z3-F1
#
_entry.id   AF-A0A2V2Q2Z3-F1
#
_cell.length_a   1.000
_cell.length_b   1.000
_cell.length_c   1.000
_cell.angle_alpha   90.00
_cell.angle_beta   90.00
_cell.angle_gamma   90.00
#
_symmetry.space_group_name_H-M   'P 1'
#
loop_
_entity.id
_entity.type
_entity.pdbx_description
1 polymer ?
#
loop_
_entity_poly.entity_id
_entity_poly.type
_entity_poly.pdbx_seq_one_letter_code
_entity_poly.pdbx_strand_id
1 'polypeptide(L)'
;HFLKALLTGEVRQGALDAAAADALARAAEAPPADVRRAVMLAGSLPEVARPLLAEGPGALAAFRLTVGRPVQPMLAHTAASVTEAVDRLGPCAVEEKLDGIRVQVHRDGDRVRAYTRTLDDITDRLPELVTAVAALDAGRFILDGEVIALGEDGRPRPFQETASRVGSRRDVAAAAAGVPVVPVFFDALSADGVDLLDLPFAERHAALARLVP
;
A
#
# COMPACT_ATOMS: atom_id res chain seq x y z
N HIS A 1 -33.78 2.92 12.59
CA HIS A 1 -33.44 2.76 11.17
C HIS A 1 -31.94 2.80 10.94
N PHE A 2 -31.24 3.90 11.30
CA PHE A 2 -29.80 4.06 11.06
C PHE A 2 -28.91 2.99 11.72
N LEU A 3 -29.08 2.71 13.02
CA LEU A 3 -28.29 1.68 13.72
C LEU A 3 -28.38 0.30 13.05
N LYS A 4 -29.57 -0.09 12.56
CA LYS A 4 -29.76 -1.36 11.84
C LYS A 4 -28.96 -1.35 10.53
N ALA A 5 -29.05 -0.27 9.75
CA ALA A 5 -28.29 -0.12 8.51
C ALA A 5 -26.77 -0.13 8.75
N LEU A 6 -26.30 0.50 9.85
CA LEU A 6 -24.90 0.46 10.26
C LEU A 6 -24.44 -0.97 10.57
N LEU A 7 -25.21 -1.71 11.37
CA LEU A 7 -24.90 -3.09 11.72
C LEU A 7 -24.92 -4.05 10.53
N THR A 8 -25.71 -3.77 9.49
CA THR A 8 -25.80 -4.61 8.29
C THR A 8 -24.94 -4.12 7.12
N GLY A 9 -24.19 -3.02 7.26
CA GLY A 9 -23.40 -2.43 6.17
C GLY A 9 -24.22 -1.75 5.07
N GLU A 10 -25.51 -1.46 5.31
CA GLU A 10 -26.47 -0.90 4.35
C GLU A 10 -26.66 0.61 4.53
N VAL A 11 -25.65 1.33 5.03
CA VAL A 11 -25.72 2.80 5.19
C VAL A 11 -25.55 3.46 3.83
N ARG A 12 -26.65 4.01 3.27
CA ARG A 12 -26.69 4.64 1.94
C ARG A 12 -26.63 6.16 2.02
N GLN A 13 -25.63 6.68 2.71
CA GLN A 13 -25.47 8.13 2.91
C GLN A 13 -24.72 8.85 1.77
N GLY A 14 -24.06 8.11 0.88
CA GLY A 14 -23.31 8.67 -0.26
C GLY A 14 -22.05 9.47 0.13
N ALA A 15 -21.67 9.49 1.41
CA ALA A 15 -20.45 10.15 1.87
C ALA A 15 -19.24 9.28 1.53
N LEU A 16 -18.41 9.77 0.61
CA LEU A 16 -17.13 9.19 0.23
C LEU A 16 -16.04 9.62 1.21
N ASP A 17 -14.99 8.81 1.37
CA ASP A 17 -13.83 9.13 2.24
C ASP A 17 -13.21 10.49 1.90
N ALA A 18 -13.09 10.82 0.62
CA ALA A 18 -12.59 12.11 0.17
C ALA A 18 -13.46 13.28 0.64
N ALA A 19 -14.78 13.15 0.54
CA ALA A 19 -15.72 14.16 1.01
C ALA A 19 -15.67 14.32 2.53
N ALA A 20 -15.47 13.21 3.27
CA ALA A 20 -15.32 13.23 4.71
C ALA A 20 -14.00 13.89 5.15
N ALA A 21 -12.89 13.65 4.44
CA ALA A 21 -11.61 14.31 4.68
C ALA A 21 -11.69 15.83 4.43
N ASP A 22 -12.36 16.26 3.35
CA ASP A 22 -12.57 17.68 3.07
C ASP A 22 -13.48 18.35 4.10
N ALA A 23 -14.52 17.66 4.58
CA ALA A 23 -15.38 18.14 5.65
C ALA A 23 -14.62 18.28 6.98
N LEU A 24 -13.77 17.31 7.31
CA LEU A 24 -12.90 17.36 8.49
C LEU A 24 -11.94 18.55 8.42
N ALA A 25 -11.31 18.78 7.27
CA ALA A 25 -10.42 19.93 7.07
C ALA A 25 -11.12 21.26 7.34
N ARG A 26 -12.35 21.43 6.83
CA ARG A 26 -13.18 22.62 7.11
C ARG A 26 -13.54 22.74 8.58
N ALA A 27 -13.96 21.64 9.22
CA ALA A 27 -14.37 21.63 10.62
C ALA A 27 -13.22 21.96 11.59
N ALA A 28 -11.98 21.58 11.24
CA ALA A 28 -10.80 21.82 12.04
C ALA A 28 -10.00 23.06 11.62
N GLU A 29 -10.50 23.84 10.65
CA GLU A 29 -9.81 25.00 10.07
C GLU A 29 -8.38 24.68 9.59
N ALA A 30 -8.18 23.47 9.03
CA ALA A 30 -6.90 22.97 8.58
C ALA A 30 -6.79 22.96 7.04
N PRO A 31 -5.58 23.08 6.47
CA PRO A 31 -5.40 22.95 5.02
C PRO A 31 -5.84 21.56 4.52
N PRO A 32 -6.73 21.45 3.51
CA PRO A 32 -7.22 20.16 3.04
C PRO A 32 -6.13 19.20 2.53
N ALA A 33 -5.06 19.74 1.95
CA ALA A 33 -3.92 18.93 1.49
C ALA A 33 -3.21 18.23 2.65
N ASP A 34 -3.02 18.93 3.78
CA ASP A 34 -2.33 18.39 4.95
C ASP A 34 -3.18 17.32 5.65
N VAL A 35 -4.50 17.52 5.70
CA VAL A 35 -5.43 16.51 6.22
C VAL A 35 -5.41 15.27 5.33
N ARG A 36 -5.50 15.41 4.01
CA ARG A 36 -5.41 14.26 3.08
C ARG A 36 -4.09 13.52 3.20
N ARG A 37 -2.96 14.25 3.32
CA ARG A 37 -1.64 13.65 3.55
C ARG A 37 -1.59 12.88 4.87
N ALA A 38 -2.10 13.46 5.96
CA ALA A 38 -2.17 12.77 7.24
C ALA A 38 -3.03 11.50 7.18
N VAL A 39 -4.18 11.54 6.49
CA VAL A 39 -5.06 10.37 6.31
C VAL A 39 -4.37 9.28 5.51
N MET A 40 -3.67 9.67 4.44
CA MET A 40 -2.86 8.75 3.64
C MET A 40 -1.77 8.07 4.48
N LEU A 41 -1.03 8.83 5.30
CA LEU A 41 0.03 8.30 6.17
C LEU A 41 -0.50 7.50 7.38
N ALA A 42 -1.70 7.83 7.87
CA ALA A 42 -2.35 7.11 8.96
C ALA A 42 -3.07 5.84 8.49
N GLY A 43 -3.33 5.72 7.19
CA GLY A 43 -4.13 4.66 6.58
C GLY A 43 -5.64 4.79 6.81
N SER A 44 -6.09 5.71 7.66
CA SER A 44 -7.53 5.88 7.93
C SER A 44 -7.89 7.30 8.40
N LEU A 45 -9.11 7.72 8.07
CA LEU A 45 -9.65 9.01 8.46
C LEU A 45 -9.87 9.15 9.99
N PRO A 46 -10.43 8.16 10.71
CA PRO A 46 -10.69 8.29 12.15
C PRO A 46 -9.43 8.53 12.98
N GLU A 47 -8.32 7.89 12.60
CA GLU A 47 -7.01 8.06 13.27
C GLU A 47 -6.50 9.50 13.20
N VAL A 48 -6.85 10.24 12.14
CA VAL A 48 -6.50 11.66 11.97
C VAL A 48 -7.54 12.57 12.61
N ALA A 49 -8.83 12.25 12.43
CA ALA A 49 -9.93 13.08 12.88
C ALA A 49 -9.89 13.33 14.40
N ARG A 50 -9.58 12.30 15.18
CA ARG A 50 -9.57 12.40 16.65
C ARG A 50 -8.58 13.43 17.19
N PRO A 51 -7.25 13.34 16.91
CA PRO A 51 -6.30 14.35 17.39
C PRO A 51 -6.50 15.70 16.70
N LEU A 52 -6.86 15.73 15.40
CA LEU A 52 -7.09 17.00 14.69
C LEU A 52 -8.24 17.82 15.30
N LEU A 53 -9.35 17.18 15.67
CA LEU A 53 -10.47 17.88 16.31
C LEU A 53 -10.20 18.24 17.78
N ALA A 54 -9.33 17.48 18.47
CA ALA A 54 -9.03 17.71 19.88
C ALA A 54 -7.93 18.77 20.09
N GLU A 55 -6.92 18.79 19.22
CA GLU A 55 -5.68 19.56 19.39
C GLU A 55 -5.48 20.62 18.30
N GLY A 56 -6.33 20.63 17.27
CA GLY A 56 -6.26 21.57 16.14
C GLY A 56 -5.22 21.21 15.08
N PRO A 57 -5.00 22.10 14.09
CA PRO A 57 -4.15 21.83 12.91
C PRO A 57 -2.72 21.40 13.23
N GLY A 58 -2.16 21.80 14.38
CA GLY A 58 -0.82 21.40 14.82
C GLY A 58 -0.65 19.89 14.97
N ALA A 59 -1.73 19.15 15.25
CA ALA A 59 -1.72 17.69 15.37
C ALA A 59 -1.31 16.98 14.08
N LEU A 60 -1.49 17.63 12.91
CA LEU A 60 -1.10 17.07 11.61
C LEU A 60 0.41 16.80 11.54
N ALA A 61 1.22 17.48 12.37
CA ALA A 61 2.65 17.25 12.45
C ALA A 61 3.04 15.88 13.05
N ALA A 62 2.12 15.17 13.72
CA ALA A 62 2.39 13.84 14.25
C ALA A 62 2.27 12.73 13.19
N PHE A 63 1.60 12.99 12.06
CA PHE A 63 1.41 12.00 11.00
C PHE A 63 2.61 12.01 10.06
N ARG A 64 3.50 11.05 10.28
CA ARG A 64 4.72 10.81 9.50
C ARG A 64 4.73 9.39 8.99
N LEU A 65 5.48 9.15 7.92
CA LEU A 65 5.70 7.81 7.42
C LEU A 65 6.35 6.98 8.52
N THR A 66 5.71 5.87 8.89
CA THR A 66 6.14 5.05 10.04
C THR A 66 6.15 3.60 9.61
N VAL A 67 7.32 2.97 9.65
CA VAL A 67 7.47 1.54 9.37
C VAL A 67 6.57 0.73 10.30
N GLY A 68 5.84 -0.25 9.75
CA GLY A 68 4.85 -1.05 10.47
C GLY A 68 3.44 -0.44 10.55
N ARG A 69 3.23 0.79 10.04
CA ARG A 69 1.91 1.39 9.81
C ARG A 69 1.68 1.51 8.30
N PRO A 70 0.69 0.81 7.73
CA PRO A 70 0.44 0.86 6.30
C PRO A 70 -0.08 2.23 5.88
N VAL A 71 0.30 2.65 4.68
CA VAL A 71 -0.09 3.91 4.07
C VAL A 71 -0.95 3.69 2.84
N GLN A 72 -1.91 4.59 2.61
CA GLN A 72 -2.78 4.49 1.44
C GLN A 72 -1.95 4.49 0.15
N PRO A 73 -2.22 3.56 -0.78
CA PRO A 73 -1.41 3.41 -1.97
C PRO A 73 -1.61 4.54 -2.97
N MET A 74 -0.55 4.92 -3.68
CA MET A 74 -0.66 5.77 -4.86
C MET A 74 -1.46 5.04 -5.95
N LEU A 75 -2.49 5.69 -6.48
CA LEU A 75 -3.35 5.14 -7.54
C LEU A 75 -2.94 5.68 -8.91
N ALA A 76 -3.16 4.86 -9.95
CA ALA A 76 -2.89 5.24 -11.33
C ALA A 76 -4.17 5.69 -12.04
N HIS A 77 -4.03 6.68 -12.93
CA HIS A 77 -5.06 7.01 -13.91
C HIS A 77 -4.88 6.13 -15.15
N THR A 78 -5.99 5.78 -15.80
CA THR A 78 -5.95 5.08 -17.09
C THR A 78 -5.57 6.05 -18.23
N ALA A 79 -5.10 5.48 -19.32
CA ALA A 79 -4.93 6.13 -20.62
C ALA A 79 -5.48 5.18 -21.69
N ALA A 80 -5.99 5.70 -22.80
CA ALA A 80 -6.55 4.87 -23.87
C ALA A 80 -5.46 4.21 -24.73
N SER A 81 -4.23 4.76 -24.71
CA SER A 81 -3.08 4.20 -25.43
C SER A 81 -1.76 4.57 -24.75
N VAL A 82 -0.69 3.84 -25.12
CA VAL A 82 0.68 4.16 -24.69
C VAL A 82 1.09 5.55 -25.19
N THR A 83 0.77 5.90 -26.44
CA THR A 83 1.09 7.21 -27.02
C THR A 83 0.45 8.35 -26.23
N GLU A 84 -0.85 8.25 -25.92
CA GLU A 84 -1.54 9.25 -25.11
C GLU A 84 -0.90 9.40 -23.71
N ALA A 85 -0.54 8.28 -23.08
CA ALA A 85 0.11 8.31 -21.76
C ALA A 85 1.46 9.04 -21.82
N VAL A 86 2.29 8.71 -22.81
CA VAL A 86 3.63 9.29 -22.99
C VAL A 86 3.54 10.77 -23.37
N ASP A 87 2.64 11.14 -24.28
CA ASP A 87 2.43 12.54 -24.68
C ASP A 87 2.01 13.42 -23.50
N ARG A 88 1.18 12.87 -22.59
CA ARG A 88 0.72 13.57 -21.39
C ARG A 88 1.81 13.69 -20.31
N LEU A 89 2.66 12.68 -20.16
CA LEU A 89 3.65 12.60 -19.06
C LEU A 89 5.02 13.17 -19.44
N GLY A 90 5.36 13.20 -20.74
CA GLY A 90 6.72 13.46 -21.19
C GLY A 90 7.67 12.29 -20.87
N PRO A 91 8.98 12.54 -20.64
CA PRO A 91 9.92 11.50 -20.23
C PRO A 91 9.43 10.75 -18.98
N CYS A 92 9.21 9.44 -19.11
CA CYS A 92 8.64 8.61 -18.05
C CYS A 92 9.33 7.24 -17.96
N ALA A 93 9.22 6.61 -16.80
CA ALA A 93 9.48 5.18 -16.65
C ALA A 93 8.27 4.38 -17.16
N VAL A 94 8.53 3.21 -17.74
CA VAL A 94 7.50 2.28 -18.20
C VAL A 94 7.81 0.93 -17.59
N GLU A 95 6.84 0.39 -16.87
CA GLU A 95 6.92 -0.91 -16.23
C GLU A 95 5.78 -1.80 -16.72
N GLU A 96 6.02 -3.11 -16.73
CA GLU A 96 4.97 -4.08 -17.04
C GLU A 96 3.91 -4.04 -15.94
N LYS A 97 2.64 -3.90 -16.34
CA LYS A 97 1.54 -4.01 -15.39
C LYS A 97 1.27 -5.48 -15.10
N LEU A 98 1.81 -5.96 -14.00
CA LEU A 98 1.53 -7.30 -13.49
C LEU A 98 0.07 -7.46 -13.06
N ASP A 99 -0.44 -8.69 -13.18
CA ASP A 99 -1.79 -9.08 -12.78
C ASP A 99 -1.73 -9.97 -11.53
N GLY A 100 -1.59 -9.33 -10.37
CA GLY A 100 -1.40 -10.00 -9.08
C GLY A 100 -2.21 -9.34 -7.97
N ILE A 101 -1.69 -9.45 -6.74
CA ILE A 101 -2.22 -8.70 -5.61
C ILE A 101 -1.20 -7.67 -5.17
N ARG A 102 -1.56 -6.38 -5.25
CA ARG A 102 -0.73 -5.31 -4.69
C ARG A 102 -0.52 -5.50 -3.20
N VAL A 103 0.75 -5.45 -2.80
CA VAL A 103 1.19 -5.55 -1.41
C VAL A 103 2.12 -4.41 -1.05
N GLN A 104 1.92 -3.88 0.16
CA GLN A 104 2.86 -3.00 0.82
C GLN A 104 3.55 -3.75 1.93
N VAL A 105 4.88 -3.85 1.85
CA VAL A 105 5.71 -4.62 2.76
C VAL A 105 6.52 -3.69 3.64
N HIS A 106 6.43 -3.89 4.95
CA HIS A 106 7.21 -3.17 5.94
C HIS A 106 8.16 -4.15 6.63
N ARG A 107 9.41 -3.75 6.79
CA ARG A 107 10.37 -4.47 7.64
C ARG A 107 10.93 -3.54 8.69
N ASP A 108 10.94 -3.98 9.94
CA ASP A 108 11.57 -3.29 11.08
C ASP A 108 12.34 -4.32 11.93
N GLY A 109 13.64 -4.42 11.70
CA GLY A 109 14.49 -5.50 12.20
C GLY A 109 14.00 -6.86 11.69
N ASP A 110 13.62 -7.72 12.64
CA ASP A 110 13.11 -9.08 12.38
C ASP A 110 11.60 -9.10 12.09
N ARG A 111 10.90 -7.96 12.26
CA ARG A 111 9.46 -7.89 12.05
C ARG A 111 9.17 -7.51 10.61
N VAL A 112 8.60 -8.44 9.85
CA VAL A 112 8.04 -8.18 8.53
C VAL A 112 6.52 -8.15 8.62
N ARG A 113 5.89 -7.20 7.94
CA ARG A 113 4.43 -7.13 7.76
C ARG A 113 4.09 -6.88 6.29
N ALA A 114 3.01 -7.49 5.84
CA ALA A 114 2.50 -7.31 4.49
C ALA A 114 1.03 -6.88 4.54
N TYR A 115 0.72 -5.83 3.78
CA TYR A 115 -0.61 -5.22 3.73
C TYR A 115 -1.14 -5.23 2.30
N THR A 116 -2.44 -5.45 2.13
CA THR A 116 -3.09 -5.31 0.81
C THR A 116 -3.26 -3.85 0.41
N ARG A 117 -3.76 -3.62 -0.81
CA ARG A 117 -4.27 -2.31 -1.26
C ARG A 117 -5.28 -1.66 -0.30
N THR A 118 -6.11 -2.45 0.38
CA THR A 118 -7.10 -2.00 1.39
C THR A 118 -6.51 -1.91 2.80
N LEU A 119 -5.19 -2.07 2.93
CA LEU A 119 -4.42 -2.04 4.16
C LEU A 119 -4.73 -3.19 5.13
N ASP A 120 -5.31 -4.28 4.63
CA ASP A 120 -5.54 -5.49 5.42
C ASP A 120 -4.22 -6.21 5.66
N ASP A 121 -3.95 -6.60 6.91
CA ASP A 121 -2.79 -7.42 7.24
C ASP A 121 -2.97 -8.85 6.70
N ILE A 122 -2.02 -9.26 5.86
CA ILE A 122 -1.94 -10.58 5.23
C ILE A 122 -0.64 -11.30 5.55
N THR A 123 0.13 -10.82 6.53
CA THR A 123 1.46 -11.33 6.90
C THR A 123 1.45 -12.84 7.12
N ASP A 124 0.52 -13.33 7.95
CA ASP A 124 0.41 -14.76 8.31
C ASP A 124 -0.03 -15.65 7.14
N ARG A 125 -0.51 -15.06 6.03
CA ARG A 125 -0.97 -15.80 4.86
C ARG A 125 0.16 -16.09 3.88
N LEU A 126 1.26 -15.32 3.94
CA LEU A 126 2.36 -15.34 2.97
C LEU A 126 3.73 -15.53 3.66
N PRO A 127 3.97 -16.67 4.34
CA PRO A 127 5.25 -16.94 5.00
C PRO A 127 6.44 -16.93 4.04
N GLU A 128 6.25 -17.31 2.78
CA GLU A 128 7.27 -17.23 1.73
C GLU A 128 7.69 -15.79 1.43
N LEU A 129 6.73 -14.85 1.41
CA LEU A 129 7.00 -13.42 1.26
C LEU A 129 7.79 -12.89 2.45
N VAL A 130 7.36 -13.22 3.67
CA VAL A 130 8.04 -12.83 4.91
C VAL A 130 9.48 -13.31 4.92
N THR A 131 9.71 -14.56 4.53
CA THR A 131 11.04 -15.18 4.47
C THR A 131 11.93 -14.47 3.44
N ALA A 132 11.42 -14.22 2.23
CA ALA A 132 12.17 -13.53 1.17
C ALA A 132 12.56 -12.10 1.58
N VAL A 133 11.62 -11.36 2.19
CA VAL A 133 11.84 -9.98 2.63
C VAL A 133 12.81 -9.90 3.81
N ALA A 134 12.75 -10.86 4.73
CA ALA A 134 13.68 -10.96 5.86
C ALA A 134 15.11 -11.28 5.44
N ALA A 135 15.31 -11.85 4.24
CA ALA A 135 16.63 -12.17 3.69
C ALA A 135 17.31 -10.96 3.00
N LEU A 136 16.60 -9.85 2.77
CA LEU A 136 17.20 -8.65 2.16
C LEU A 136 18.25 -8.03 3.09
N ASP A 137 19.30 -7.44 2.51
CA ASP A 137 20.43 -6.81 3.22
C ASP A 137 20.09 -5.38 3.71
N ALA A 138 18.91 -5.23 4.31
CA ALA A 138 18.45 -3.99 4.92
C ALA A 138 17.50 -4.31 6.07
N GLY A 139 17.70 -3.63 7.21
CA GLY A 139 16.95 -3.92 8.43
C GLY A 139 15.64 -3.15 8.54
N ARG A 140 15.45 -2.07 7.79
CA ARG A 140 14.29 -1.17 7.99
C ARG A 140 13.84 -0.47 6.71
N PHE A 141 12.65 -0.78 6.21
CA PHE A 141 12.14 -0.19 4.96
C PHE A 141 10.61 -0.35 4.78
N ILE A 142 10.08 0.33 3.76
CA ILE A 142 8.72 0.17 3.24
C ILE A 142 8.81 0.04 1.72
N LEU A 143 8.37 -1.09 1.18
CA LEU A 143 8.33 -1.38 -0.25
C LEU A 143 6.87 -1.52 -0.72
N ASP A 144 6.61 -1.09 -1.94
CA ASP A 144 5.33 -1.30 -2.62
C ASP A 144 5.57 -2.20 -3.84
N GLY A 145 4.68 -3.17 -4.05
CA GLY A 145 4.89 -4.21 -5.03
C GLY A 145 3.64 -5.00 -5.34
N GLU A 146 3.80 -6.00 -6.20
CA GLU A 146 2.78 -6.96 -6.57
C GLU A 146 3.23 -8.36 -6.15
N VAL A 147 2.37 -9.16 -5.53
CA VAL A 147 2.61 -10.61 -5.44
C VAL A 147 1.95 -11.33 -6.59
N ILE A 148 2.69 -12.21 -7.24
CA ILE A 148 2.22 -13.05 -8.34
C ILE A 148 2.65 -14.50 -8.11
N ALA A 149 1.84 -15.45 -8.59
CA ALA A 149 2.28 -16.82 -8.76
C ALA A 149 2.99 -16.96 -10.12
N LEU A 150 4.10 -17.69 -10.15
CA LEU A 150 4.83 -18.01 -11.37
C LEU A 150 4.65 -19.50 -11.73
N GLY A 151 4.57 -19.79 -13.03
CA GLY A 151 4.66 -21.15 -13.56
C GLY A 151 6.10 -21.66 -13.60
N GLU A 152 6.27 -22.94 -13.93
CA GLU A 152 7.60 -23.57 -14.07
C GLU A 152 8.46 -22.91 -15.17
N ASP A 153 7.82 -22.27 -16.15
CA ASP A 153 8.47 -21.50 -17.22
C ASP A 153 8.82 -20.07 -16.82
N GLY A 154 8.60 -19.69 -15.55
CA GLY A 154 8.85 -18.36 -15.01
C GLY A 154 7.81 -17.31 -15.41
N ARG A 155 6.73 -17.68 -16.11
CA ARG A 155 5.67 -16.74 -16.50
C ARG A 155 4.62 -16.59 -15.41
N PRO A 156 3.96 -15.41 -15.31
CA PRO A 156 2.84 -15.24 -14.40
C PRO A 156 1.72 -16.25 -14.67
N ARG A 157 1.22 -16.90 -13.60
CA ARG A 157 0.00 -17.71 -13.64
C ARG A 157 -1.24 -16.79 -13.66
N PRO A 158 -2.42 -17.30 -14.05
CA PRO A 158 -3.66 -16.51 -14.03
C PRO A 158 -3.92 -15.86 -12.67
N PHE A 159 -4.40 -14.62 -12.68
CA PHE A 159 -4.69 -13.84 -11.48
C PHE A 159 -5.55 -14.58 -10.45
N GLN A 160 -6.54 -15.39 -10.89
CA GLN A 160 -7.39 -16.12 -9.95
C GLN A 160 -6.61 -17.09 -9.06
N GLU A 161 -5.51 -17.66 -9.56
CA GLU A 161 -4.66 -18.56 -8.78
C GLU A 161 -3.90 -17.79 -7.70
N THR A 162 -3.30 -16.66 -8.06
CA THR A 162 -2.65 -15.72 -7.12
C THR A 162 -3.65 -15.23 -6.08
N ALA A 163 -4.84 -14.78 -6.51
CA ALA A 163 -5.88 -14.25 -5.62
C ALA A 163 -6.40 -15.33 -4.66
N SER A 164 -6.61 -16.56 -5.13
CA SER A 164 -6.98 -17.71 -4.29
C SER A 164 -5.90 -17.99 -3.25
N ARG A 165 -4.63 -17.97 -3.65
CA ARG A 165 -3.49 -18.20 -2.76
C ARG A 165 -3.38 -17.14 -1.66
N VAL A 166 -3.45 -15.85 -2.02
CA VAL A 166 -3.35 -14.73 -1.06
C VAL A 166 -4.60 -14.64 -0.17
N GLY A 167 -5.77 -15.02 -0.71
CA GLY A 167 -7.03 -15.06 0.03
C GLY A 167 -7.15 -16.23 1.02
N SER A 168 -6.40 -17.32 0.81
CA SER A 168 -6.48 -18.50 1.67
C SER A 168 -5.98 -18.22 3.09
N ARG A 169 -6.75 -18.70 4.06
CA ARG A 169 -6.38 -18.75 5.49
C ARG A 169 -6.29 -20.17 6.02
N ARG A 170 -6.62 -21.16 5.19
CA ARG A 170 -6.67 -22.58 5.55
C ARG A 170 -5.39 -23.24 5.06
N ASP A 171 -4.73 -23.97 5.95
CA ASP A 171 -3.50 -24.72 5.65
C ASP A 171 -2.52 -23.91 4.80
N VAL A 172 -2.07 -22.77 5.35
CA VAL A 172 -1.20 -21.81 4.64
C VAL A 172 0.08 -22.49 4.15
N ALA A 173 0.62 -23.45 4.90
CA ALA A 173 1.81 -24.19 4.51
C ALA A 173 1.57 -25.04 3.24
N ALA A 174 0.46 -25.80 3.18
CA ALA A 174 0.11 -26.54 1.98
C ALA A 174 -0.22 -25.61 0.80
N ALA A 175 -0.89 -24.48 1.06
CA ALA A 175 -1.19 -23.48 0.04
C ALA A 175 0.09 -22.87 -0.56
N ALA A 176 1.06 -22.52 0.28
CA ALA A 176 2.38 -22.01 -0.14
C ALA A 176 3.17 -23.04 -0.96
N ALA A 177 3.12 -24.32 -0.56
CA ALA A 177 3.78 -25.39 -1.30
C ALA A 177 3.13 -25.68 -2.66
N GLY A 178 1.80 -25.58 -2.75
CA GLY A 178 1.06 -25.85 -3.98
C GLY A 178 1.09 -24.70 -4.99
N VAL A 179 0.99 -23.45 -4.53
CA VAL A 179 1.03 -22.25 -5.37
C VAL A 179 1.93 -21.21 -4.68
N PRO A 180 3.26 -21.29 -4.86
CA PRO A 180 4.16 -20.29 -4.31
C PRO A 180 3.94 -18.94 -5.00
N VAL A 181 4.00 -17.87 -4.22
CA VAL A 181 3.97 -16.50 -4.74
C VAL A 181 5.30 -15.80 -4.51
N VAL A 182 5.63 -14.88 -5.41
CA VAL A 182 6.83 -14.04 -5.33
C VAL A 182 6.44 -12.57 -5.34
N PRO A 183 7.12 -11.71 -4.58
CA PRO A 183 6.96 -10.27 -4.72
C PRO A 183 7.74 -9.75 -5.93
N VAL A 184 7.14 -8.79 -6.63
CA VAL A 184 7.78 -7.92 -7.60
C VAL A 184 7.56 -6.48 -7.13
N PHE A 185 8.59 -5.87 -6.57
CA PHE A 185 8.52 -4.52 -6.03
C PHE A 185 8.73 -3.49 -7.14
N PHE A 186 7.97 -2.38 -7.08
CA PHE A 186 8.04 -1.28 -8.05
C PHE A 186 8.27 0.09 -7.38
N ASP A 187 8.16 0.20 -6.06
CA ASP A 187 8.49 1.44 -5.35
C ASP A 187 9.11 1.17 -3.96
N ALA A 188 9.90 2.13 -3.48
CA ALA A 188 10.42 2.18 -2.12
C ALA A 188 9.99 3.49 -1.47
N LEU A 189 9.18 3.40 -0.41
CA LEU A 189 8.65 4.58 0.28
C LEU A 189 9.56 5.03 1.43
N SER A 190 10.32 4.09 2.01
CA SER A 190 11.34 4.36 3.03
C SER A 190 12.43 3.29 2.99
N ALA A 191 13.66 3.68 3.30
CA ALA A 191 14.80 2.78 3.43
C ALA A 191 15.79 3.32 4.46
N ASP A 192 16.28 2.47 5.36
CA ASP A 192 17.31 2.76 6.37
C ASP A 192 17.02 4.02 7.22
N GLY A 193 15.73 4.23 7.52
CA GLY A 193 15.28 5.37 8.33
C GLY A 193 15.12 6.68 7.56
N VAL A 194 15.30 6.67 6.24
CA VAL A 194 15.03 7.82 5.37
C VAL A 194 13.66 7.66 4.73
N ASP A 195 12.85 8.73 4.79
CA ASP A 195 11.60 8.83 4.05
C ASP A 195 11.90 9.20 2.60
N LEU A 196 11.44 8.36 1.67
CA LEU A 196 11.68 8.54 0.23
C LEU A 196 10.44 9.10 -0.48
N LEU A 197 9.28 9.12 0.19
CA LEU A 197 7.97 9.45 -0.39
C LEU A 197 7.94 10.77 -1.18
N ASP A 198 8.69 11.78 -0.71
CA ASP A 198 8.72 13.12 -1.32
C ASP A 198 9.83 13.27 -2.39
N LEU A 199 10.64 12.22 -2.62
CA LEU A 199 11.68 12.22 -3.65
C LEU A 199 11.11 11.90 -5.04
N PRO A 200 11.76 12.37 -6.12
CA PRO A 200 11.44 11.96 -7.49
C PRO A 200 11.47 10.44 -7.66
N PHE A 201 10.59 9.92 -8.52
CA PHE A 201 10.47 8.47 -8.76
C PHE A 201 11.82 7.80 -9.10
N ALA A 202 12.66 8.43 -9.93
CA ALA A 202 13.97 7.91 -10.30
C ALA A 202 14.88 7.66 -9.08
N GLU A 203 14.82 8.52 -8.07
CA GLU A 203 15.62 8.36 -6.84
C GLU A 203 15.07 7.24 -5.96
N ARG A 204 13.74 7.13 -5.86
CA ARG A 204 13.09 6.02 -5.13
C ARG A 204 13.36 4.67 -5.79
N HIS A 205 13.25 4.60 -7.11
CA HIS A 205 13.56 3.41 -7.89
C HIS A 205 15.05 3.04 -7.77
N ALA A 206 15.96 4.01 -7.77
CA ALA A 206 17.38 3.75 -7.51
C ALA A 206 17.62 3.21 -6.10
N ALA A 207 16.86 3.66 -5.09
CA ALA A 207 16.91 3.09 -3.74
C ALA A 207 16.36 1.66 -3.72
N LEU A 208 15.22 1.40 -4.38
CA LEU A 208 14.66 0.07 -4.53
C LEU A 208 15.67 -0.92 -5.13
N ALA A 209 16.32 -0.54 -6.23
CA ALA A 209 17.32 -1.38 -6.91
C ALA A 209 18.57 -1.69 -6.07
N ARG A 210 18.83 -0.92 -5.00
CA ARG A 210 19.90 -1.25 -4.02
C ARG A 210 19.43 -2.24 -2.96
N LEU A 211 18.14 -2.26 -2.65
CA LEU A 211 17.55 -3.11 -1.61
C LEU A 211 17.18 -4.49 -2.13
N VAL A 212 16.68 -4.56 -3.37
CA VAL A 212 16.16 -5.77 -3.98
C VAL A 212 17.12 -6.19 -5.10
N PRO A 213 17.78 -7.36 -4.98
CA PRO A 213 18.75 -7.85 -5.96
C PRO A 213 18.13 -8.33 -7.27
#